data_AF-A0A2G5IIW4-F1
#
_entry.id   AF-A0A2G5IIW4-F1
#
_cell.length_a   1.000
_cell.length_b   1.000
_cell.length_c   1.000
_cell.angle_alpha   90.00
_cell.angle_beta   90.00
_cell.angle_gamma   90.00
#
_symmetry.space_group_name_H-M   'P 1'
#
loop_
_entity.id
_entity.type
_entity.pdbx_description
1 polymer ?
#
loop_
_entity_poly.entity_id
_entity_poly.type
_entity_poly.pdbx_seq_one_letter_code
_entity_poly.pdbx_strand_id
1 'polypeptide(L)'
;MLALQQIEDDLTGDDVTAAELAETLREFHSEADPQDGVLGKLAQLFTRCAQTADRLNEDGDGDTSAPLNDAAELLTEGVALRLYWATRVLDPQGEAE
;
A
#
# COMPACT_ATOMS: atom_id res chain seq x y z
N MET A 1 -5.28 -11.34 -5.87
CA MET A 1 -6.06 -10.60 -4.84
C MET A 1 -6.88 -11.60 -4.05
N LEU A 2 -6.41 -11.95 -2.85
CA LEU A 2 -7.24 -12.64 -1.85
C LEU A 2 -8.46 -11.76 -1.53
N ALA A 3 -9.62 -12.37 -1.30
CA ALA A 3 -10.77 -11.63 -0.81
C ALA A 3 -10.46 -11.16 0.62
N LEU A 4 -10.69 -9.88 0.93
CA LEU A 4 -10.42 -9.34 2.28
C LEU A 4 -11.07 -10.18 3.38
N GLN A 5 -12.28 -10.69 3.12
CA GLN A 5 -12.98 -11.61 4.02
C GLN A 5 -12.19 -12.89 4.29
N GLN A 6 -11.58 -13.48 3.27
CA GLN A 6 -10.79 -14.70 3.42
C GLN A 6 -9.56 -14.44 4.31
N ILE A 7 -8.88 -13.31 4.11
CA ILE A 7 -7.74 -12.93 4.93
C ILE A 7 -8.17 -12.71 6.38
N GLU A 8 -9.28 -12.01 6.61
CA GLU A 8 -9.82 -11.81 7.96
C GLU A 8 -10.17 -13.15 8.62
N ASP A 9 -10.83 -14.05 7.90
CA ASP A 9 -11.18 -15.37 8.41
C ASP A 9 -9.91 -16.18 8.75
N ASP A 10 -8.91 -16.21 7.87
CA ASP A 10 -7.62 -16.89 8.07
C ASP A 10 -6.89 -16.33 9.31
N LEU A 11 -6.85 -15.00 9.46
CA LEU A 11 -6.20 -14.32 10.60
C LEU A 11 -6.91 -14.53 11.94
N THR A 12 -8.19 -14.91 11.94
CA THR A 12 -8.96 -15.23 13.16
C THR A 12 -8.82 -16.69 13.60
N GLY A 13 -8.16 -17.53 12.81
CA GLY A 13 -7.85 -18.90 13.19
C GLY A 13 -6.95 -18.98 14.43
N ASP A 14 -7.19 -19.95 15.30
CA ASP A 14 -6.41 -20.13 16.55
C ASP A 14 -4.95 -20.55 16.31
N ASP A 15 -4.60 -20.99 15.09
CA ASP A 15 -3.31 -21.59 14.75
C ASP A 15 -2.41 -20.72 13.84
N VAL A 16 -2.77 -19.45 13.61
CA VAL A 16 -1.99 -18.56 12.73
C VAL A 16 -0.57 -18.36 13.26
N THR A 17 0.40 -18.70 12.42
CA THR A 17 1.82 -18.55 12.73
C THR A 17 2.37 -17.20 12.29
N ALA A 18 3.51 -16.80 12.86
CA ALA A 18 4.22 -15.59 12.44
C ALA A 18 4.65 -15.65 10.96
N ALA A 19 4.95 -16.84 10.45
CA ALA A 19 5.32 -17.04 9.05
C ALA A 19 4.14 -16.83 8.10
N GLU A 20 2.96 -17.35 8.43
CA GLU A 20 1.74 -17.15 7.63
C GLU A 20 1.28 -15.68 7.64
N LEU A 21 1.40 -15.00 8.78
CA LEU A 21 1.16 -13.56 8.84
C LEU A 21 2.18 -12.79 8.00
N ALA A 22 3.46 -13.16 8.06
CA ALA A 22 4.50 -12.54 7.23
C ALA A 22 4.23 -12.72 5.74
N GLU A 23 3.79 -13.91 5.31
CA GLU A 23 3.39 -14.18 3.92
C GLU A 23 2.24 -13.27 3.48
N THR A 24 1.18 -13.16 4.28
CA THR A 24 0.06 -12.25 4.01
C THR A 24 0.53 -10.79 3.88
N LEU A 25 1.43 -10.33 4.75
CA LEU A 25 1.97 -8.97 4.67
C LEU A 25 2.90 -8.75 3.47
N ARG A 26 3.62 -9.78 2.99
CA ARG A 26 4.41 -9.73 1.74
C ARG A 26 3.50 -9.60 0.51
N GLU A 27 2.34 -10.25 0.52
CA GLU A 27 1.33 -10.05 -0.53
C GLU A 27 0.84 -8.60 -0.55
N PHE A 28 0.49 -8.02 0.62
CA PHE A 28 0.10 -6.61 0.69
C PHE A 28 1.24 -5.66 0.31
N HIS A 29 2.49 -5.99 0.62
CA HIS A 29 3.66 -5.23 0.17
C HIS A 29 3.75 -5.24 -1.36
N SER A 30 3.48 -6.39 -2.00
CA SER A 30 3.46 -6.52 -3.45
C SER A 30 2.36 -5.68 -4.09
N GLU A 31 1.24 -5.46 -3.40
CA GLU A 31 0.19 -4.54 -3.86
C GLU A 31 0.61 -3.06 -3.83
N ALA A 32 1.67 -2.71 -3.10
CA ALA A 32 2.30 -1.39 -3.13
C ALA A 32 3.29 -1.21 -4.30
N ASP A 33 3.54 -2.26 -5.10
CA ASP A 33 4.36 -2.15 -6.30
C ASP A 33 3.80 -1.06 -7.25
N PRO A 34 4.62 -0.08 -7.67
CA PRO A 34 4.14 1.03 -8.49
C PRO A 34 3.61 0.64 -9.86
N GLN A 35 4.02 -0.50 -10.44
CA GLN A 35 3.65 -0.89 -11.80
C GLN A 35 2.41 -1.79 -11.81
N ASP A 36 2.41 -2.82 -10.97
CA ASP A 36 1.42 -3.90 -11.04
C ASP A 36 0.49 -3.99 -9.84
N GLY A 37 0.87 -3.43 -8.70
CA GLY A 37 0.09 -3.46 -7.45
C GLY A 37 -1.14 -2.55 -7.46
N VAL A 38 -2.20 -2.96 -6.77
CA VAL A 38 -3.45 -2.17 -6.68
C VAL A 38 -3.23 -0.83 -5.97
N LEU A 39 -2.43 -0.79 -4.89
CA LEU A 39 -2.12 0.45 -4.19
C LEU A 39 -1.22 1.36 -5.04
N GLY A 40 -0.27 0.79 -5.78
CA GLY A 40 0.53 1.53 -6.75
C GLY A 40 -0.31 2.16 -7.86
N LYS A 41 -1.27 1.40 -8.41
CA LYS A 41 -2.23 1.93 -9.40
C LYS A 41 -3.13 3.01 -8.83
N LEU A 42 -3.55 2.88 -7.57
CA LEU A 42 -4.33 3.92 -6.87
C LEU A 42 -3.50 5.19 -6.65
N ALA A 43 -2.23 5.07 -6.27
CA ALA A 43 -1.32 6.19 -6.15
C ALA A 43 -1.14 6.94 -7.49
N GLN A 44 -0.95 6.22 -8.60
CA GLN A 44 -0.92 6.83 -9.94
C GLN A 44 -2.22 7.57 -10.27
N LEU A 45 -3.38 7.03 -9.87
CA LEU A 45 -4.66 7.70 -10.06
C LEU A 45 -4.74 9.01 -9.24
N PHE A 46 -4.26 9.00 -8.00
CA PHE A 46 -4.20 10.21 -7.17
C PHE A 46 -3.25 11.27 -7.75
N THR A 47 -2.11 10.88 -8.29
CA THR A 47 -1.24 11.81 -9.05
C THR A 47 -1.98 12.40 -10.26
N ARG A 48 -2.78 11.62 -11.00
CA ARG A 48 -3.61 12.16 -12.09
C ARG A 48 -4.71 13.09 -11.60
N CYS A 49 -5.32 12.79 -10.46
CA CYS A 49 -6.26 13.68 -9.81
C CYS A 49 -5.59 14.99 -9.41
N ALA A 50 -4.37 14.95 -8.87
CA ALA A 50 -3.57 16.13 -8.49
C ALA A 50 -3.34 17.04 -9.70
N GLN A 51 -2.87 16.46 -10.82
CA GLN A 51 -2.70 17.17 -12.09
C GLN A 51 -4.00 17.76 -12.64
N THR A 52 -5.14 17.13 -12.35
CA THR A 52 -6.46 17.64 -12.75
C THR A 52 -6.88 18.79 -11.84
N ALA A 53 -6.63 18.68 -10.54
CA ALA A 53 -6.89 19.72 -9.55
C ALA A 53 -6.10 21.00 -9.87
N ASP A 54 -4.81 20.87 -10.21
CA ASP A 54 -3.97 21.99 -10.65
C ASP A 54 -4.58 22.76 -11.84
N ARG A 55 -5.07 22.04 -12.85
CA ARG A 55 -5.71 22.65 -14.04
C ARG A 55 -7.04 23.33 -13.71
N LEU A 56 -7.79 22.80 -12.73
CA LEU A 56 -9.07 23.38 -12.30
C LEU A 56 -8.87 24.62 -11.43
N ASN A 57 -7.73 24.71 -10.74
CA ASN A 57 -7.38 25.78 -9.81
C ASN A 57 -6.45 26.85 -10.41
N GLU A 58 -6.28 26.91 -11.73
CA GLU A 58 -5.40 27.91 -12.38
C GLU A 58 -5.71 29.37 -11.97
N ASP A 59 -6.92 29.67 -11.49
CA ASP A 59 -7.36 30.99 -11.00
C ASP A 59 -7.57 31.07 -9.46
N GLY A 60 -7.32 29.99 -8.70
CA GLY A 60 -7.70 29.85 -7.28
C GLY A 60 -6.55 29.98 -6.28
N ASP A 61 -6.81 30.63 -5.15
CA ASP A 61 -5.86 30.72 -4.01
C ASP A 61 -5.94 29.43 -3.17
N GLY A 62 -5.30 28.36 -3.63
CA GLY A 62 -5.20 27.11 -2.86
C GLY A 62 -4.55 25.96 -3.60
N ASP A 63 -3.58 25.33 -2.94
CA ASP A 63 -2.94 24.09 -3.40
C ASP A 63 -3.86 22.89 -3.11
N THR A 64 -4.68 22.53 -4.10
CA THR A 64 -5.59 21.37 -4.03
C THR A 64 -4.95 20.08 -4.52
N SER A 65 -3.74 20.15 -5.10
CA SER A 65 -3.01 18.99 -5.60
C SER A 65 -2.09 18.39 -4.55
N ALA A 66 -1.55 19.18 -3.62
CA ALA A 66 -0.69 18.70 -2.53
C ALA A 66 -1.30 17.54 -1.72
N PRO A 67 -2.55 17.60 -1.21
CA PRO A 67 -3.12 16.48 -0.45
C PRO A 67 -3.25 15.18 -1.26
N LEU A 68 -3.41 15.28 -2.58
CA LEU A 68 -3.50 14.12 -3.48
C LEU A 68 -2.12 13.52 -3.77
N ASN A 69 -1.09 14.35 -3.87
CA ASN A 69 0.29 13.90 -3.99
C ASN A 69 0.77 13.22 -2.68
N ASP A 70 0.46 13.82 -1.52
CA ASP A 70 0.76 13.23 -0.21
C ASP A 70 0.08 11.86 -0.05
N ALA A 71 -1.19 11.73 -0.46
CA ALA A 71 -1.91 10.47 -0.42
C ALA A 71 -1.27 9.41 -1.34
N ALA A 72 -0.77 9.80 -2.52
CA ALA A 72 -0.07 8.90 -3.43
C ALA A 72 1.25 8.38 -2.82
N GLU A 73 2.06 9.27 -2.23
CA GLU A 73 3.32 8.92 -1.57
C GLU A 73 3.10 7.98 -0.37
N LEU A 74 2.08 8.25 0.44
CA LEU A 74 1.74 7.40 1.58
C LEU A 74 1.38 5.97 1.17
N LEU A 75 0.65 5.80 0.07
CA LEU A 75 0.21 4.49 -0.43
C LEU A 75 1.36 3.64 -0.98
N THR A 76 2.38 4.25 -1.57
CA THR A 76 3.53 3.53 -2.12
C THR A 76 4.66 3.42 -1.11
N GLU A 77 5.33 4.53 -0.82
CA GLU A 77 6.54 4.55 -0.01
C GLU A 77 6.24 4.32 1.48
N GLY A 78 5.15 4.93 1.96
CA GLY A 78 4.75 4.83 3.36
C GLY A 78 4.29 3.42 3.76
N VAL A 79 3.41 2.81 2.96
CA VAL A 79 2.85 1.49 3.22
C VAL A 79 3.87 0.39 2.91
N ALA A 80 4.56 0.44 1.76
CA ALA A 80 5.54 -0.59 1.41
C ALA A 80 6.64 -0.72 2.47
N LEU A 81 7.26 0.40 2.86
CA LEU A 81 8.33 0.35 3.85
C LEU A 81 7.88 -0.24 5.18
N ARG A 82 6.67 0.10 5.66
CA ARG A 82 6.14 -0.41 6.92
C ARG A 82 5.82 -1.90 6.86
N LEU A 83 5.23 -2.35 5.75
CA LEU A 83 4.95 -3.77 5.53
C LEU A 83 6.25 -4.57 5.46
N TYR A 84 7.25 -4.08 4.73
CA TYR A 84 8.59 -4.69 4.66
C TYR A 84 9.25 -4.84 6.03
N TRP A 85 9.17 -3.83 6.89
CA TRP A 85 9.71 -3.96 8.25
C TRP A 85 8.91 -4.94 9.11
N ALA A 86 7.59 -4.97 8.97
CA ALA A 86 6.75 -5.90 9.71
C ALA A 86 7.07 -7.36 9.32
N THR A 87 7.20 -7.66 8.02
CA THR A 87 7.57 -8.99 7.53
C THR A 87 8.93 -9.43 8.08
N ARG A 88 9.92 -8.53 8.08
CA ARG A 88 11.25 -8.81 8.65
C ARG A 88 11.25 -9.11 10.14
N VAL A 89 10.37 -8.48 10.92
CA VAL A 89 10.27 -8.72 12.36
C VAL A 89 9.58 -10.06 12.62
N LEU A 90 8.55 -10.39 11.85
CA LEU A 90 7.76 -11.61 12.00
C LEU A 90 8.49 -12.86 11.51
N ASP A 91 9.18 -12.77 10.38
CA ASP A 91 9.90 -13.87 9.75
C ASP A 91 11.25 -13.39 9.19
N PRO A 92 12.28 -13.27 10.06
CA PRO A 92 13.61 -12.82 9.65
C PRO A 92 14.33 -13.77 8.70
N GLN A 93 13.96 -15.07 8.67
CA GLN A 93 14.64 -16.08 7.85
C GLN A 93 14.03 -16.21 6.46
N GLY A 94 12.74 -15.92 6.29
CA GLY A 94 12.07 -15.96 4.98
C GLY A 94 12.46 -14.86 4.00
N GLU A 95 13.42 -13.97 4.33
CA GLU A 95 14.03 -13.03 3.35
C GLU A 95 15.39 -13.49 2.82
N ALA A 96 15.91 -14.64 3.30
CA ALA A 96 17.21 -15.18 2.88
C ALA A 96 17.12 -16.10 1.65
N GLU A 97 15.92 -16.35 1.13
CA GLU A 97 15.66 -17.16 -0.08
C GLU A 97 15.51 -16.31 -1.34
#